data_AF-A0A1Y3R3F6-F1
#
_entry.id   AF-A0A1Y3R3F6-F1
#
_cell.length_a   1.000
_cell.length_b   1.000
_cell.length_c   1.000
_cell.angle_alpha   90.00
_cell.angle_beta   90.00
_cell.angle_gamma   90.00
#
_symmetry.space_group_name_H-M   'P 1'
#
loop_
_entity.id
_entity.type
_entity.pdbx_description
1 polymer ?
#
loop_
_entity_poly.entity_id
_entity_poly.type
_entity_poly.pdbx_seq_one_letter_code
_entity_poly.pdbx_strand_id
1 'polypeptide(L)'
;MKTCKLLLLALCCGCVSASAAGKAGSEAPRIVNIVNFIRNIEPRSEEITETVLYETVARQAAQLAEYGLPATFLLQYDALINPRYRQLLTQDVYPGTEVGGWWEITQPHVEAAGLKWRGRYPWDWHADVGFATGYTPEERRKLVDVYMEKFKEVFGKYPTAIGSWFIDAYTLGYMYDKYGIVASCNCKDQIGTDGYTLWGGYWNQAYYPSRVNAYMPAQTREGQIPVPVFRMLGSDPIYQYDNCVGGALQGVISLEPVYGDSGGSRQWVEWFFRSMFEEPCLAFAYTQAGQENSFTWGSMEKGLNIQIPLLANRFRKGEIRVETLTRSGEWFRENFPVTPPTAVTALTDYREKDRKTVWYNSRYYRTNLLWEGGALCIRDIHMFDQRMESDYYRKAGTTNQCVYTTLPVVDGCMWSTREKLAGLRVMRRTADGSLAQAQGGTPAVTEKGKGKLLVEWPMDDGRKLTILLSEEGMEIAVPGKGPDWMLELTAAPGAALPFTAFGARRIAAVQKGFAYAFDCTKGTIATDGTSAESIFVLHPSNGKISLKFK
;
A
#
# COMPACT_ATOMS: atom_id res chain seq x y z
N MET A 1 -62.32 47.23 -24.74
CA MET A 1 -63.39 46.31 -24.28
C MET A 1 -62.97 44.87 -24.51
N LYS A 2 -63.23 44.02 -23.51
CA LYS A 2 -63.15 42.54 -23.48
C LYS A 2 -61.75 41.90 -23.39
N THR A 3 -61.33 41.80 -22.13
CA THR A 3 -60.57 40.72 -21.48
C THR A 3 -60.88 39.31 -21.99
N CYS A 4 -59.85 38.44 -22.09
CA CYS A 4 -60.03 37.00 -21.96
C CYS A 4 -58.87 36.35 -21.18
N LYS A 5 -59.27 35.64 -20.13
CA LYS A 5 -58.57 34.86 -19.11
C LYS A 5 -57.53 33.87 -19.68
N LEU A 6 -56.40 33.71 -18.98
CA LEU A 6 -55.68 32.43 -18.94
C LEU A 6 -55.58 31.96 -17.48
N LEU A 7 -55.99 30.72 -17.25
CA LEU A 7 -56.06 30.02 -15.97
C LEU A 7 -54.64 29.81 -15.38
N LEU A 8 -54.46 30.18 -14.10
CA LEU A 8 -53.43 29.61 -13.23
C LEU A 8 -54.00 28.35 -12.57
N LEU A 9 -53.35 27.21 -12.75
CA LEU A 9 -53.52 26.04 -11.87
C LEU A 9 -52.35 26.03 -10.90
N ALA A 10 -52.63 26.33 -9.62
CA ALA A 10 -51.71 26.12 -8.53
C ALA A 10 -51.81 24.66 -8.06
N LEU A 11 -50.69 23.95 -8.05
CA LEU A 11 -50.52 22.76 -7.21
C LEU A 11 -49.45 23.06 -6.16
N CYS A 12 -49.91 23.24 -4.92
CA CYS A 12 -49.08 23.21 -3.73
C CYS A 12 -48.70 21.76 -3.44
N CYS A 13 -47.40 21.45 -3.44
CA CYS A 13 -46.86 20.31 -2.71
C CYS A 13 -45.81 20.82 -1.73
N GLY A 14 -46.03 20.50 -0.46
CA GLY A 14 -45.36 21.08 0.70
C GLY A 14 -43.87 20.75 0.79
N CYS A 15 -43.13 21.74 1.26
CA CYS A 15 -41.75 21.64 1.68
C CYS A 15 -41.64 20.72 2.91
N VAL A 16 -41.06 19.54 2.75
CA VAL A 16 -40.44 18.80 3.85
C VAL A 16 -38.94 19.04 3.73
N SER A 17 -38.45 20.02 4.50
CA SER A 17 -37.04 20.32 4.66
C SER A 17 -36.41 19.24 5.54
N ALA A 18 -35.95 18.15 4.93
CA ALA A 18 -35.00 17.25 5.56
C ALA A 18 -33.64 17.97 5.59
N SER A 19 -33.18 18.32 6.79
CA SER A 19 -31.85 18.87 7.03
C SER A 19 -30.79 17.83 6.65
N ALA A 20 -30.22 17.98 5.46
CA ALA A 20 -28.99 17.30 5.08
C ALA A 20 -27.84 17.90 5.91
N ALA A 21 -27.57 17.28 7.05
CA ALA A 21 -26.36 17.55 7.81
C ALA A 21 -25.15 16.97 7.06
N GLY A 22 -24.38 17.86 6.43
CA GLY A 22 -22.92 17.71 6.29
C GLY A 22 -22.37 16.78 5.20
N LYS A 23 -22.49 17.15 3.91
CA LYS A 23 -21.44 16.85 2.92
C LYS A 23 -20.61 18.10 2.70
N ALA A 24 -19.57 18.28 3.52
CA ALA A 24 -18.56 19.31 3.32
C ALA A 24 -17.22 18.62 3.04
N GLY A 25 -16.73 18.78 1.80
CA GLY A 25 -15.44 18.30 1.33
C GLY A 25 -15.59 17.67 -0.05
N SER A 26 -14.92 18.21 -1.08
CA SER A 26 -14.86 17.54 -2.39
C SER A 26 -14.37 16.11 -2.18
N GLU A 27 -15.20 15.11 -2.49
CA GLU A 27 -14.90 13.70 -2.22
C GLU A 27 -13.57 13.35 -2.91
N ALA A 28 -12.53 13.07 -2.12
CA ALA A 28 -11.23 12.66 -2.63
C ALA A 28 -11.40 11.50 -3.64
N PRO A 29 -10.61 11.41 -4.71
CA PRO A 29 -10.87 10.41 -5.72
C PRO A 29 -10.68 8.99 -5.18
N ARG A 30 -11.55 8.08 -5.62
CA ARG A 30 -11.45 6.64 -5.37
C ARG A 30 -10.94 5.99 -6.64
N ILE A 31 -9.66 5.66 -6.69
CA ILE A 31 -8.97 5.24 -7.91
C ILE A 31 -8.76 3.73 -7.91
N VAL A 32 -9.06 3.10 -9.04
CA VAL A 32 -8.73 1.70 -9.29
C VAL A 32 -7.89 1.63 -10.55
N ASN A 33 -6.70 1.03 -10.44
CA ASN A 33 -5.98 0.57 -11.63
C ASN A 33 -6.24 -0.91 -11.84
N ILE A 34 -6.68 -1.29 -13.03
CA ILE A 34 -6.69 -2.69 -13.44
C ILE A 34 -5.37 -2.94 -14.17
N VAL A 35 -4.45 -3.65 -13.52
CA VAL A 35 -3.10 -3.93 -14.03
C VAL A 35 -2.96 -5.43 -14.22
N ASN A 36 -2.68 -5.85 -15.45
CA ASN A 36 -2.33 -7.22 -15.81
C ASN A 36 -0.89 -7.23 -16.30
N PHE A 37 -0.07 -8.14 -15.80
CA PHE A 37 1.34 -8.22 -16.18
C PHE A 37 1.62 -9.57 -16.83
N ILE A 38 2.42 -9.52 -17.89
CA ILE A 38 2.44 -10.54 -18.93
C ILE A 38 3.85 -11.11 -19.04
N ARG A 39 3.95 -12.42 -18.86
CA ARG A 39 5.13 -13.22 -19.22
C ARG A 39 4.86 -14.04 -20.48
N ASN A 40 5.91 -14.38 -21.21
CA ASN A 40 5.86 -15.37 -22.30
C ASN A 40 6.41 -16.74 -21.86
N ILE A 41 7.13 -16.77 -20.73
CA ILE A 41 7.84 -17.94 -20.21
C ILE A 41 7.42 -18.18 -18.76
N GLU A 42 7.01 -19.42 -18.45
CA GLU A 42 6.70 -19.87 -17.08
C GLU A 42 7.37 -21.24 -16.81
N PRO A 43 8.59 -21.27 -16.26
CA PRO A 43 9.35 -22.51 -16.11
C PRO A 43 8.97 -23.32 -14.86
N ARG A 44 8.07 -22.82 -14.01
CA ARG A 44 7.65 -23.54 -12.79
C ARG A 44 6.66 -24.67 -13.06
N SER A 45 6.00 -24.67 -14.23
CA SER A 45 5.05 -25.70 -14.62
C SER A 45 5.04 -25.89 -16.14
N GLU A 46 5.26 -27.12 -16.59
CA GLU A 46 5.23 -27.48 -18.02
C GLU A 46 3.83 -27.33 -18.64
N GLU A 47 2.77 -27.35 -17.81
CA GLU A 47 1.39 -27.14 -18.27
C GLU A 47 1.12 -25.69 -18.69
N ILE A 48 1.93 -24.75 -18.21
CA ILE A 48 1.78 -23.32 -18.49
C ILE A 48 2.62 -22.97 -19.72
N THR A 49 2.10 -23.36 -20.88
CA THR A 49 2.73 -23.09 -22.18
C THR A 49 2.57 -21.62 -22.62
N GLU A 50 3.34 -21.19 -23.61
CA GLU A 50 3.16 -19.88 -24.26
C GLU A 50 1.70 -19.65 -24.71
N THR A 51 1.04 -20.68 -25.24
CA THR A 51 -0.36 -20.58 -25.67
C THR A 51 -1.30 -20.34 -24.49
N VAL A 52 -1.10 -21.03 -23.36
CA VAL A 52 -1.90 -20.83 -22.14
C VAL A 52 -1.70 -19.41 -21.59
N LEU A 53 -0.46 -18.93 -21.56
CA LEU A 53 -0.12 -17.56 -21.16
C LEU A 53 -0.81 -16.53 -22.06
N TYR A 54 -0.77 -16.72 -23.37
CA TYR A 54 -1.42 -15.85 -24.35
C TYR A 54 -2.95 -15.85 -24.21
N GLU A 55 -3.57 -17.02 -24.17
CA GLU A 55 -5.03 -17.17 -24.05
C GLU A 55 -5.56 -16.56 -22.75
N THR A 56 -4.78 -16.64 -21.67
CA THR A 56 -5.12 -16.00 -20.40
C THR A 56 -5.22 -14.48 -20.57
N VAL A 57 -4.24 -13.84 -21.23
CA VAL A 57 -4.27 -12.40 -21.50
C VAL A 57 -5.43 -12.04 -22.43
N ALA A 58 -5.69 -12.85 -23.45
CA ALA A 58 -6.80 -12.61 -24.38
C ALA A 58 -8.16 -12.63 -23.67
N ARG A 59 -8.36 -13.54 -22.71
CA ARG A 59 -9.58 -13.58 -21.91
C ARG A 59 -9.70 -12.41 -20.93
N GLN A 60 -8.60 -12.01 -20.29
CA GLN A 60 -8.56 -10.79 -19.47
C GLN A 60 -8.96 -9.55 -20.30
N ALA A 61 -8.38 -9.38 -21.49
CA ALA A 61 -8.69 -8.28 -22.41
C ALA A 61 -10.16 -8.31 -22.88
N ALA A 62 -10.67 -9.48 -23.28
CA ALA A 62 -12.05 -9.64 -23.71
C ALA A 62 -13.06 -9.28 -22.62
N GLN A 63 -12.83 -9.74 -21.37
CA GLN A 63 -13.71 -9.41 -20.25
C GLN A 63 -13.70 -7.90 -19.96
N LEU A 64 -12.54 -7.25 -19.99
CA LEU A 64 -12.46 -5.80 -19.77
C LEU A 64 -13.16 -5.01 -20.88
N ALA A 65 -13.07 -5.47 -22.13
CA ALA A 65 -13.81 -4.90 -23.26
C ALA A 65 -15.33 -5.09 -23.10
N GLU A 66 -15.79 -6.26 -22.67
CA GLU A 66 -17.20 -6.54 -22.38
C GLU A 66 -17.80 -5.57 -21.35
N TYR A 67 -17.05 -5.28 -20.28
CA TYR A 67 -17.49 -4.38 -19.22
C TYR A 67 -17.15 -2.90 -19.45
N GLY A 68 -16.48 -2.58 -20.55
CA GLY A 68 -16.11 -1.22 -20.92
C GLY A 68 -15.13 -0.55 -19.94
N LEU A 69 -14.14 -1.30 -19.46
CA LEU A 69 -13.16 -0.81 -18.48
C LEU A 69 -11.76 -0.64 -19.09
N PRO A 70 -11.10 0.51 -18.90
CA PRO A 70 -9.70 0.67 -19.26
C PRO A 70 -8.80 -0.12 -18.30
N ALA A 71 -7.68 -0.61 -18.81
CA ALA A 71 -6.68 -1.33 -18.03
C ALA A 71 -5.26 -0.98 -18.48
N THR A 72 -4.27 -1.48 -17.74
CA THR A 72 -2.85 -1.40 -18.07
C THR A 72 -2.30 -2.81 -18.23
N PHE A 73 -1.76 -3.13 -19.41
CA PHE A 73 -1.05 -4.38 -19.67
C PHE A 73 0.45 -4.13 -19.67
N LEU A 74 1.18 -4.76 -18.76
CA LEU A 74 2.62 -4.58 -18.58
C LEU A 74 3.37 -5.78 -19.16
N LEU A 75 4.22 -5.58 -20.16
CA LEU A 75 4.92 -6.65 -20.88
C LEU A 75 6.30 -6.94 -20.29
N GLN A 76 6.58 -8.18 -19.90
CA GLN A 76 7.96 -8.62 -19.67
C GLN A 76 8.71 -8.65 -21.01
N TYR A 77 10.04 -8.59 -21.01
CA TYR A 77 10.82 -8.46 -22.25
C TYR A 77 10.57 -9.62 -23.25
N ASP A 78 10.42 -10.84 -22.76
CA ASP A 78 10.07 -12.02 -23.56
C ASP A 78 8.67 -11.91 -24.19
N ALA A 79 7.70 -11.36 -23.47
CA ALA A 79 6.37 -11.02 -24.01
C ALA A 79 6.42 -9.85 -24.99
N LEU A 80 7.26 -8.85 -24.73
CA LEU A 80 7.44 -7.68 -25.59
C LEU A 80 7.93 -8.05 -27.00
N ILE A 81 8.81 -9.05 -27.11
CA ILE A 81 9.34 -9.52 -28.40
C ILE A 81 8.42 -10.53 -29.12
N ASN A 82 7.33 -10.99 -28.48
CA ASN A 82 6.37 -11.87 -29.12
C ASN A 82 5.31 -11.04 -29.90
N PRO A 83 5.24 -11.18 -31.24
CA PRO A 83 4.33 -10.37 -32.06
C PRO A 83 2.85 -10.62 -31.75
N ARG A 84 2.49 -11.77 -31.15
CA ARG A 84 1.10 -12.09 -30.78
C ARG A 84 0.55 -11.10 -29.75
N TYR A 85 1.34 -10.72 -28.75
CA TYR A 85 0.90 -9.75 -27.74
C TYR A 85 0.76 -8.35 -28.32
N ARG A 86 1.65 -7.93 -29.23
CA ARG A 86 1.49 -6.66 -29.95
C ARG A 86 0.16 -6.62 -30.70
N GLN A 87 -0.17 -7.69 -31.43
CA GLN A 87 -1.43 -7.77 -32.18
C GLN A 87 -2.64 -7.65 -31.24
N LEU A 88 -2.71 -8.51 -30.23
CA LEU A 88 -3.78 -8.54 -29.23
C LEU A 88 -3.98 -7.16 -28.57
N LEU A 89 -2.91 -6.56 -28.05
CA LEU A 89 -2.97 -5.33 -27.26
C LEU A 89 -3.12 -4.04 -28.08
N THR A 90 -3.13 -4.13 -29.41
CA THR A 90 -3.38 -2.98 -30.30
C THR A 90 -4.68 -3.09 -31.09
N GLN A 91 -5.29 -4.28 -31.18
CA GLN A 91 -6.48 -4.52 -31.99
C GLN A 91 -7.70 -4.94 -31.15
N ASP A 92 -7.48 -5.72 -30.08
CA ASP A 92 -8.55 -6.48 -29.41
C ASP A 92 -8.72 -6.08 -27.94
N VAL A 93 -8.45 -4.82 -27.60
CA VAL A 93 -8.58 -4.26 -26.24
C VAL A 93 -9.58 -3.11 -26.17
N TYR A 94 -10.13 -2.86 -24.98
CA TYR A 94 -11.00 -1.71 -24.74
C TYR A 94 -10.27 -0.39 -25.08
N PRO A 95 -10.89 0.57 -25.80
CA PRO A 95 -10.30 1.86 -26.10
C PRO A 95 -9.83 2.61 -24.84
N GLY A 96 -8.59 3.12 -24.88
CA GLY A 96 -7.97 3.77 -23.72
C GLY A 96 -7.19 2.81 -22.80
N THR A 97 -7.12 1.52 -23.13
CA THR A 97 -6.18 0.58 -22.52
C THR A 97 -4.73 1.00 -22.79
N GLU A 98 -3.90 0.93 -21.75
CA GLU A 98 -2.48 1.21 -21.79
C GLU A 98 -1.66 -0.06 -21.99
N VAL A 99 -0.59 0.03 -22.78
CA VAL A 99 0.49 -0.95 -22.82
C VAL A 99 1.74 -0.31 -22.21
N GLY A 100 2.32 -0.96 -21.21
CA GLY A 100 3.52 -0.53 -20.51
C GLY A 100 4.50 -1.68 -20.30
N GLY A 101 5.48 -1.49 -19.42
CA GLY A 101 6.51 -2.48 -19.15
C GLY A 101 6.37 -3.22 -17.83
N TRP A 102 6.61 -4.53 -17.84
CA TRP A 102 6.81 -5.33 -16.64
C TRP A 102 8.30 -5.64 -16.49
N TRP A 103 8.90 -5.12 -15.42
CA TRP A 103 10.33 -5.12 -15.20
C TRP A 103 10.77 -6.31 -14.35
N GLU A 104 10.81 -7.47 -14.99
CA GLU A 104 11.50 -8.67 -14.53
C GLU A 104 12.45 -9.11 -15.63
N ILE A 105 13.68 -9.47 -15.25
CA ILE A 105 14.78 -9.71 -16.16
C ILE A 105 14.76 -11.16 -16.64
N THR A 106 14.78 -11.35 -17.95
CA THR A 106 14.75 -12.67 -18.60
C THR A 106 16.04 -12.91 -19.40
N GLN A 107 16.32 -14.17 -19.72
CA GLN A 107 17.45 -14.54 -20.57
C GLN A 107 17.47 -13.77 -21.90
N PRO A 108 16.36 -13.69 -22.69
CA PRO A 108 16.36 -12.92 -23.92
C PRO A 108 16.68 -11.44 -23.71
N HIS A 109 16.28 -10.86 -22.59
CA HIS A 109 16.58 -9.47 -22.25
C HIS A 109 18.07 -9.25 -21.99
N VAL A 110 18.67 -10.13 -21.19
CA VAL A 110 20.08 -10.06 -20.81
C VAL A 110 20.98 -10.29 -22.01
N GLU A 111 20.67 -11.28 -22.84
CA GLU A 111 21.41 -11.57 -24.06
C GLU A 111 21.31 -10.42 -25.07
N ALA A 112 20.13 -9.82 -25.24
CA ALA A 112 19.94 -8.64 -26.08
C ALA A 112 20.75 -7.43 -25.59
N ALA A 113 21.00 -7.34 -24.27
CA ALA A 113 21.88 -6.32 -23.69
C ALA A 113 23.38 -6.63 -23.82
N GLY A 114 23.75 -7.73 -24.48
CA GLY A 114 25.13 -8.19 -24.60
C GLY A 114 25.73 -8.66 -23.27
N LEU A 115 24.88 -9.06 -22.33
CA LEU A 115 25.26 -9.56 -21.01
C LEU A 115 25.12 -11.09 -20.97
N LYS A 116 25.79 -11.72 -20.01
CA LYS A 116 25.69 -13.18 -19.80
C LYS A 116 24.51 -13.49 -18.87
N TRP A 117 23.59 -14.35 -19.31
CA TRP A 117 22.53 -14.88 -18.45
C TRP A 117 23.09 -15.73 -17.31
N ARG A 118 22.49 -15.59 -16.12
CA ARG A 118 22.95 -16.24 -14.87
C ARG A 118 21.91 -17.17 -14.26
N GLY A 119 20.73 -17.27 -14.86
CA GLY A 119 19.63 -18.06 -14.33
C GLY A 119 19.67 -19.53 -14.70
N ARG A 120 18.90 -20.31 -13.95
CA ARG A 120 18.69 -21.74 -14.19
C ARG A 120 17.76 -22.01 -15.38
N TYR A 121 16.85 -21.07 -15.62
CA TYR A 121 15.81 -21.13 -16.65
C TYR A 121 15.81 -19.82 -17.46
N PRO A 122 15.14 -19.77 -18.63
CA PRO A 122 15.04 -18.55 -19.42
C PRO A 122 14.33 -17.37 -18.72
N TRP A 123 13.56 -17.64 -17.67
CA TRP A 123 13.18 -16.68 -16.64
C TRP A 123 13.41 -17.33 -15.28
N ASP A 124 14.17 -16.67 -14.41
CA ASP A 124 14.50 -17.17 -13.08
C ASP A 124 14.09 -16.12 -12.04
N TRP A 125 13.13 -16.46 -11.18
CA TRP A 125 12.50 -15.54 -10.22
C TRP A 125 13.40 -15.21 -9.01
N HIS A 126 14.61 -15.76 -8.91
CA HIS A 126 15.53 -15.40 -7.83
C HIS A 126 15.98 -13.94 -7.91
N ALA A 127 16.12 -13.28 -6.75
CA ALA A 127 16.37 -11.85 -6.64
C ALA A 127 17.71 -11.37 -7.24
N ASP A 128 18.71 -12.24 -7.32
CA ASP A 128 20.02 -11.99 -7.93
C ASP A 128 20.04 -12.24 -9.45
N VAL A 129 18.92 -12.69 -10.03
CA VAL A 129 18.83 -13.04 -11.45
C VAL A 129 17.66 -12.35 -12.16
N GLY A 130 16.44 -12.55 -11.67
CA GLY A 130 15.20 -12.06 -12.28
C GLY A 130 14.88 -10.60 -11.99
N PHE A 131 15.68 -9.93 -11.15
CA PHE A 131 15.47 -8.56 -10.73
C PHE A 131 16.72 -7.71 -10.95
N ALA A 132 16.51 -6.40 -11.17
CA ALA A 132 17.60 -5.44 -11.35
C ALA A 132 18.58 -5.41 -10.17
N THR A 133 18.13 -5.79 -8.97
CA THR A 133 18.98 -5.93 -7.78
C THR A 133 20.17 -6.85 -7.99
N GLY A 134 20.05 -7.88 -8.81
CA GLY A 134 21.12 -8.83 -9.15
C GLY A 134 22.19 -8.32 -10.13
N TYR A 135 22.01 -7.11 -10.66
CA TYR A 135 22.89 -6.51 -11.65
C TYR A 135 23.60 -5.30 -11.06
N THR A 136 24.78 -5.00 -11.58
CA THR A 136 25.51 -3.76 -11.26
C THR A 136 24.79 -2.54 -11.84
N PRO A 137 25.00 -1.32 -11.29
CA PRO A 137 24.43 -0.09 -11.86
C PRO A 137 24.67 0.06 -13.38
N GLU A 138 25.87 -0.31 -13.85
CA GLU A 138 26.25 -0.29 -15.28
C GLU A 138 25.39 -1.24 -16.11
N GLU A 139 25.20 -2.47 -15.64
CA GLU A 139 24.35 -3.48 -16.29
C GLU A 139 22.89 -3.06 -16.27
N ARG A 140 22.40 -2.49 -15.17
CA ARG A 140 21.02 -1.97 -15.05
C ARG A 140 20.74 -0.91 -16.12
N ARG A 141 21.67 0.03 -16.36
CA ARG A 141 21.52 1.04 -17.43
C ARG A 141 21.39 0.39 -18.80
N LYS A 142 22.25 -0.60 -19.11
CA LYS A 142 22.19 -1.33 -20.39
C LYS A 142 20.86 -2.08 -20.57
N LEU A 143 20.41 -2.78 -19.52
CA LEU A 143 19.13 -3.48 -19.54
C LEU A 143 17.97 -2.51 -19.79
N VAL A 144 17.97 -1.35 -19.13
CA VAL A 144 16.93 -0.33 -19.33
C VAL A 144 16.95 0.18 -20.76
N ASP A 145 18.13 0.51 -21.28
CA ASP A 145 18.28 1.05 -22.63
C ASP A 145 17.72 0.07 -23.67
N VAL A 146 18.11 -1.21 -23.58
CA VAL A 146 17.67 -2.28 -24.49
C VAL A 146 16.16 -2.51 -24.41
N TYR A 147 15.59 -2.52 -23.20
CA TYR A 147 14.15 -2.67 -23.02
C TYR A 147 13.39 -1.51 -23.67
N MET A 148 13.82 -0.27 -23.42
CA MET A 148 13.18 0.94 -23.92
C MET A 148 13.27 1.04 -25.44
N GLU A 149 14.43 0.73 -26.01
CA GLU A 149 14.64 0.69 -27.46
C GLU A 149 13.74 -0.35 -28.12
N LYS A 150 13.69 -1.57 -27.58
CA LYS A 150 12.81 -2.62 -28.10
C LYS A 150 11.33 -2.23 -27.99
N PHE A 151 10.93 -1.62 -26.88
CA PHE A 151 9.54 -1.17 -26.72
C PHE A 151 9.17 -0.11 -27.76
N LYS A 152 10.06 0.86 -28.00
CA LYS A 152 9.87 1.89 -29.03
C LYS A 152 9.84 1.31 -30.44
N GLU A 153 10.65 0.29 -30.73
CA GLU A 153 10.60 -0.44 -32.01
C GLU A 153 9.22 -1.09 -32.23
N VAL A 154 8.68 -1.77 -31.21
CA VAL A 154 7.44 -2.54 -31.28
C VAL A 154 6.19 -1.65 -31.34
N PHE A 155 6.16 -0.58 -30.52
CA PHE A 155 4.98 0.28 -30.32
C PHE A 155 5.13 1.72 -30.84
N GLY A 156 6.29 2.09 -31.39
CA GLY A 156 6.56 3.43 -31.94
C GLY A 156 6.82 4.52 -30.90
N LYS A 157 6.75 4.22 -29.60
CA LYS A 157 6.93 5.16 -28.48
C LYS A 157 7.54 4.44 -27.27
N TYR A 158 8.16 5.17 -26.35
CA TYR A 158 8.59 4.59 -25.07
C TYR A 158 7.38 4.31 -24.15
N PRO A 159 7.47 3.31 -23.25
CA PRO A 159 6.43 3.07 -22.26
C PRO A 159 6.43 4.20 -21.23
N THR A 160 5.25 4.67 -20.84
CA THR A 160 5.07 5.68 -19.79
C THR A 160 4.84 5.06 -18.42
N ALA A 161 4.34 3.83 -18.36
CA ALA A 161 4.15 3.04 -17.14
C ALA A 161 5.09 1.83 -17.12
N ILE A 162 5.84 1.65 -16.03
CA ILE A 162 6.65 0.45 -15.80
C ILE A 162 6.44 -0.06 -14.37
N GLY A 163 6.00 -1.31 -14.22
CA GLY A 163 5.81 -1.99 -12.93
C GLY A 163 6.77 -3.16 -12.73
N SER A 164 6.91 -3.62 -11.50
CA SER A 164 7.59 -4.87 -11.13
C SER A 164 7.11 -5.30 -9.75
N TRP A 165 7.48 -6.48 -9.27
CA TRP A 165 7.39 -6.72 -7.83
C TRP A 165 8.23 -5.70 -7.05
N PHE A 166 9.40 -5.35 -7.58
CA PHE A 166 10.20 -4.25 -7.06
C PHE A 166 11.19 -3.71 -8.11
N ILE A 167 11.38 -2.37 -8.16
CA ILE A 167 12.41 -1.69 -8.95
C ILE A 167 13.28 -0.87 -8.01
N ASP A 168 14.61 -1.06 -8.04
CA ASP A 168 15.53 -0.29 -7.20
C ASP A 168 15.64 1.17 -7.61
N ALA A 169 16.06 2.03 -6.68
CA ALA A 169 16.10 3.48 -6.90
C ALA A 169 17.03 3.90 -8.04
N TYR A 170 18.12 3.18 -8.25
CA TYR A 170 19.05 3.51 -9.33
C TYR A 170 18.38 3.26 -10.69
N THR A 171 17.78 2.08 -10.84
CA THR A 171 17.06 1.70 -12.07
C THR A 171 15.86 2.61 -12.33
N LEU A 172 14.99 2.81 -11.33
CA LEU A 172 13.80 3.64 -11.47
C LEU A 172 14.16 5.11 -11.77
N GLY A 173 15.20 5.62 -11.10
CA GLY A 173 15.72 6.96 -11.36
C GLY A 173 16.23 7.11 -12.80
N TYR A 174 16.99 6.13 -13.29
CA TYR A 174 17.50 6.15 -14.66
C TYR A 174 16.37 6.06 -15.72
N MET A 175 15.36 5.21 -15.50
CA MET A 175 14.16 5.16 -16.36
C MET A 175 13.46 6.52 -16.43
N TYR A 176 13.36 7.24 -15.31
CA TYR A 176 12.80 8.57 -15.29
C TYR A 176 13.71 9.61 -15.98
N ASP A 177 14.96 9.73 -15.52
CA ASP A 177 15.86 10.81 -15.95
C ASP A 177 16.14 10.76 -17.46
N LYS A 178 16.23 9.56 -18.05
CA LYS A 178 16.55 9.37 -19.47
C LYS A 178 15.33 9.19 -20.35
N TYR A 179 14.33 8.43 -19.90
CA TYR A 179 13.18 8.03 -20.74
C TYR A 179 11.86 8.70 -20.34
N GLY A 180 11.81 9.39 -19.20
CA GLY A 180 10.66 10.19 -18.80
C GLY A 180 9.43 9.36 -18.44
N ILE A 181 9.59 8.15 -17.90
CA ILE A 181 8.45 7.38 -17.41
C ILE A 181 7.62 8.20 -16.42
N VAL A 182 6.32 7.95 -16.40
CA VAL A 182 5.33 8.78 -15.72
C VAL A 182 4.81 8.12 -14.44
N ALA A 183 4.71 6.80 -14.43
CA ALA A 183 4.18 6.05 -13.30
C ALA A 183 4.88 4.71 -13.13
N SER A 184 4.89 4.20 -11.90
CA SER A 184 5.36 2.86 -11.59
C SER A 184 4.44 2.19 -10.56
N CYS A 185 4.58 0.88 -10.39
CA CYS A 185 3.87 0.13 -9.36
C CYS A 185 4.74 -1.00 -8.80
N ASN A 186 4.52 -1.34 -7.52
CA ASN A 186 5.25 -2.42 -6.83
C ASN A 186 4.37 -3.21 -5.86
N CYS A 187 4.86 -4.36 -5.42
CA CYS A 187 4.09 -5.25 -4.55
C CYS A 187 3.83 -4.62 -3.17
N LYS A 188 2.71 -4.98 -2.55
CA LYS A 188 2.42 -4.74 -1.12
C LYS A 188 3.53 -5.24 -0.19
N ASP A 189 3.44 -4.88 1.09
CA ASP A 189 4.32 -5.44 2.11
C ASP A 189 4.18 -6.97 2.18
N GLN A 190 5.31 -7.64 2.38
CA GLN A 190 5.39 -9.09 2.52
C GLN A 190 6.71 -9.52 3.17
N ILE A 191 6.69 -10.68 3.82
CA ILE A 191 7.86 -11.27 4.46
C ILE A 191 8.11 -12.65 3.85
N GLY A 192 9.22 -12.76 3.11
CA GLY A 192 9.77 -14.01 2.57
C GLY A 192 9.05 -14.64 1.37
N THR A 193 7.86 -14.15 0.99
CA THR A 193 7.11 -14.65 -0.17
C THR A 193 7.94 -14.48 -1.45
N ASP A 194 8.03 -15.54 -2.26
CA ASP A 194 8.79 -15.58 -3.53
C ASP A 194 10.27 -15.15 -3.44
N GLY A 195 10.85 -15.23 -2.25
CA GLY A 195 12.25 -14.89 -2.00
C GLY A 195 12.50 -13.41 -1.69
N TYR A 196 11.48 -12.56 -1.57
CA TYR A 196 11.69 -11.15 -1.24
C TYR A 196 10.87 -10.67 -0.05
N THR A 197 11.49 -9.83 0.77
CA THR A 197 10.90 -9.19 1.94
C THR A 197 10.87 -7.69 1.69
N LEU A 198 9.65 -7.12 1.66
CA LEU A 198 9.41 -5.69 1.64
C LEU A 198 8.58 -5.38 2.88
N TRP A 199 9.22 -4.79 3.89
CA TRP A 199 8.57 -4.60 5.18
C TRP A 199 8.80 -3.21 5.75
N GLY A 200 7.72 -2.53 6.13
CA GLY A 200 7.82 -1.24 6.81
C GLY A 200 7.62 -0.03 5.91
N GLY A 201 7.49 -0.20 4.59
CA GLY A 201 7.39 0.88 3.60
C GLY A 201 6.05 1.61 3.58
N TYR A 202 5.86 2.50 2.61
CA TYR A 202 4.56 3.17 2.43
C TYR A 202 3.47 2.11 2.18
N TRP A 203 2.46 2.04 3.04
CA TRP A 203 1.65 0.83 3.17
C TRP A 203 0.73 0.57 1.95
N ASN A 204 -0.02 1.58 1.50
CA ASN A 204 -0.93 1.50 0.34
C ASN A 204 -0.94 2.83 -0.44
N GLN A 205 -1.74 2.94 -1.51
CA GLN A 205 -1.82 4.09 -2.40
C GLN A 205 -0.52 4.34 -3.19
N ALA A 206 -0.02 5.58 -3.22
CA ALA A 206 1.17 5.92 -3.99
C ALA A 206 2.05 6.93 -3.25
N TYR A 207 3.34 6.87 -3.55
CA TYR A 207 4.36 7.74 -3.01
C TYR A 207 5.42 8.05 -4.06
N TYR A 208 6.10 9.19 -3.91
CA TYR A 208 7.37 9.41 -4.57
C TYR A 208 8.51 8.75 -3.77
N PRO A 209 9.27 7.84 -4.39
CA PRO A 209 10.41 7.21 -3.74
C PRO A 209 11.63 8.13 -3.62
N SER A 210 12.51 7.86 -2.66
CA SER A 210 13.82 8.49 -2.54
C SER A 210 14.76 8.10 -3.68
N ARG A 211 15.61 9.03 -4.14
CA ARG A 211 16.64 8.78 -5.16
C ARG A 211 17.68 7.73 -4.77
N VAL A 212 17.79 7.37 -3.49
CA VAL A 212 18.75 6.36 -3.01
C VAL A 212 18.08 5.09 -2.46
N ASN A 213 16.75 5.08 -2.32
CA ASN A 213 16.00 3.93 -1.82
C ASN A 213 14.54 3.97 -2.29
N ALA A 214 14.19 3.09 -3.22
CA ALA A 214 12.88 3.11 -3.87
C ALA A 214 11.75 2.63 -2.96
N TYR A 215 12.08 1.96 -1.85
CA TYR A 215 11.09 1.55 -0.86
C TYR A 215 10.81 2.64 0.20
N MET A 216 11.65 3.68 0.22
CA MET A 216 11.56 4.79 1.16
C MET A 216 10.88 6.00 0.48
N PRO A 217 9.82 6.58 1.06
CA PRO A 217 9.29 7.86 0.59
C PRO A 217 10.33 8.97 0.64
N ALA A 218 10.35 9.80 -0.39
CA ALA A 218 11.14 11.03 -0.37
C ALA A 218 10.49 12.10 0.50
N GLN A 219 11.31 12.79 1.28
CA GLN A 219 10.88 13.86 2.16
C GLN A 219 10.89 15.23 1.45
N THR A 220 11.52 15.36 0.29
CA THR A 220 11.73 16.63 -0.43
C THR A 220 11.57 16.41 -1.94
N ARG A 221 11.26 17.47 -2.69
CA ARG A 221 11.12 17.40 -4.15
C ARG A 221 12.46 17.03 -4.81
N GLU A 222 13.56 17.54 -4.28
CA GLU A 222 14.91 17.32 -4.80
C GLU A 222 15.39 15.88 -4.50
N GLY A 223 14.99 15.35 -3.34
CA GLY A 223 15.33 14.00 -2.91
C GLY A 223 14.48 12.90 -3.54
N GLN A 224 13.45 13.24 -4.32
CA GLN A 224 12.52 12.27 -4.90
C GLN A 224 12.90 11.87 -6.32
N ILE A 225 12.61 10.62 -6.68
CA ILE A 225 12.39 10.25 -8.08
C ILE A 225 10.94 10.67 -8.36
N PRO A 226 10.67 11.60 -9.28
CA PRO A 226 9.34 12.18 -9.49
C PRO A 226 8.43 11.27 -10.34
N VAL A 227 8.46 9.98 -10.03
CA VAL A 227 7.60 8.92 -10.55
C VAL A 227 6.83 8.34 -9.36
N PRO A 228 5.51 8.55 -9.25
CA PRO A 228 4.73 7.93 -8.19
C PRO A 228 4.73 6.41 -8.36
N VAL A 229 4.99 5.71 -7.27
CA VAL A 229 4.95 4.25 -7.18
C VAL A 229 3.66 3.84 -6.49
N PHE A 230 2.76 3.18 -7.23
CA PHE A 230 1.48 2.69 -6.72
C PHE A 230 1.59 1.27 -6.13
N ARG A 231 1.03 1.05 -4.94
CA ARG A 231 1.08 -0.22 -4.20
C ARG A 231 0.05 -1.21 -4.75
N MET A 232 0.52 -2.33 -5.31
CA MET A 232 -0.33 -3.32 -5.96
C MET A 232 -0.97 -4.34 -4.99
N LEU A 233 -1.90 -5.12 -5.53
CA LEU A 233 -2.53 -6.29 -4.94
C LEU A 233 -3.28 -5.95 -3.66
N GLY A 234 -4.35 -5.15 -3.78
CA GLY A 234 -5.14 -4.57 -2.68
C GLY A 234 -5.14 -5.45 -1.42
N SER A 235 -4.39 -5.03 -0.41
CA SER A 235 -4.11 -5.84 0.78
C SER A 235 -5.22 -5.70 1.82
N ASP A 236 -5.59 -6.80 2.48
CA ASP A 236 -6.54 -6.74 3.59
C ASP A 236 -6.05 -5.82 4.71
N PRO A 237 -6.76 -4.70 5.00
CA PRO A 237 -6.29 -3.72 5.98
C PRO A 237 -6.27 -4.25 7.42
N ILE A 238 -7.07 -5.28 7.73
CA ILE A 238 -7.20 -5.84 9.09
C ILE A 238 -6.26 -7.04 9.26
N TYR A 239 -6.37 -8.03 8.37
CA TYR A 239 -5.84 -9.37 8.60
C TYR A 239 -4.50 -9.66 7.95
N GLN A 240 -4.10 -8.97 6.87
CA GLN A 240 -2.82 -9.27 6.21
C GLN A 240 -1.64 -9.13 7.17
N TYR A 241 -1.63 -8.05 7.97
CA TYR A 241 -0.48 -7.66 8.79
C TYR A 241 -0.02 -8.77 9.74
N ASP A 242 -0.96 -9.44 10.41
CA ASP A 242 -0.69 -10.51 11.38
C ASP A 242 -0.79 -11.92 10.77
N ASN A 243 -0.98 -12.04 9.45
CA ASN A 243 -1.24 -13.32 8.82
C ASN A 243 -0.01 -14.24 8.89
N CYS A 244 -0.13 -15.33 9.64
CA CYS A 244 0.97 -16.24 9.98
C CYS A 244 2.10 -15.59 10.78
N VAL A 245 1.81 -14.58 11.62
CA VAL A 245 2.78 -13.99 12.55
C VAL A 245 3.50 -15.06 13.38
N GLY A 246 4.81 -14.87 13.57
CA GLY A 246 5.70 -15.88 14.19
C GLY A 246 6.01 -17.10 13.31
N GLY A 247 5.52 -17.14 12.06
CA GLY A 247 5.90 -18.13 11.04
C GLY A 247 7.13 -17.72 10.23
N ALA A 248 7.60 -18.62 9.37
CA ALA A 248 8.74 -18.36 8.48
C ALA A 248 8.40 -17.41 7.31
N LEU A 249 7.13 -17.37 6.91
CA LEU A 249 6.59 -16.58 5.79
C LEU A 249 5.27 -15.94 6.21
N GLN A 250 4.99 -14.74 5.70
CA GLN A 250 3.67 -14.12 5.86
C GLN A 250 2.69 -14.76 4.87
N GLY A 251 1.48 -15.09 5.33
CA GLY A 251 0.42 -15.53 4.42
C GLY A 251 -0.12 -14.37 3.57
N VAL A 252 -0.96 -14.66 2.57
CA VAL A 252 -1.50 -13.64 1.66
C VAL A 252 -3.03 -13.55 1.75
N ILE A 253 -3.53 -12.35 2.01
CA ILE A 253 -4.95 -11.96 1.97
C ILE A 253 -5.03 -10.65 1.18
N SER A 254 -5.47 -10.76 -0.08
CA SER A 254 -5.40 -9.67 -1.04
C SER A 254 -6.54 -9.74 -2.07
N LEU A 255 -6.64 -8.71 -2.90
CA LEU A 255 -7.55 -8.64 -4.04
C LEU A 255 -7.13 -9.55 -5.21
N GLU A 256 -6.05 -10.32 -5.09
CA GLU A 256 -5.65 -11.26 -6.15
C GLU A 256 -6.76 -12.31 -6.36
N PRO A 257 -7.35 -12.42 -7.58
CA PRO A 257 -8.53 -13.24 -7.85
C PRO A 257 -8.36 -14.74 -7.60
N VAL A 258 -7.13 -15.22 -7.48
CA VAL A 258 -6.79 -16.64 -7.29
C VAL A 258 -6.96 -17.10 -5.84
N TYR A 259 -7.02 -16.19 -4.87
CA TYR A 259 -7.16 -16.57 -3.46
C TYR A 259 -8.62 -16.72 -3.06
N GLY A 260 -9.06 -17.97 -2.91
CA GLY A 260 -10.46 -18.34 -2.66
C GLY A 260 -11.11 -17.68 -1.44
N ASP A 261 -10.34 -17.41 -0.38
CA ASP A 261 -10.82 -16.79 0.87
C ASP A 261 -10.70 -15.26 0.90
N SER A 262 -10.17 -14.64 -0.17
CA SER A 262 -10.05 -13.19 -0.30
C SER A 262 -10.47 -12.70 -1.70
N GLY A 263 -9.56 -12.41 -2.62
CA GLY A 263 -9.90 -11.87 -3.96
C GLY A 263 -10.83 -12.77 -4.80
N GLY A 264 -10.89 -14.07 -4.52
CA GLY A 264 -11.84 -15.04 -5.08
C GLY A 264 -13.15 -15.20 -4.31
N SER A 265 -13.36 -14.44 -3.22
CA SER A 265 -14.54 -14.46 -2.35
C SER A 265 -15.37 -13.19 -2.51
N ARG A 266 -16.64 -13.34 -2.88
CA ARG A 266 -17.57 -12.20 -3.05
C ARG A 266 -17.75 -11.42 -1.74
N GLN A 267 -17.90 -12.10 -0.61
CA GLN A 267 -18.09 -11.46 0.69
C GLN A 267 -16.88 -10.56 1.03
N TRP A 268 -15.66 -11.06 0.81
CA TRP A 268 -14.45 -10.30 1.05
C TRP A 268 -14.32 -9.13 0.08
N VAL A 269 -14.51 -9.34 -1.22
CA VAL A 269 -14.40 -8.30 -2.24
C VAL A 269 -15.39 -7.17 -2.00
N GLU A 270 -16.64 -7.47 -1.68
CA GLU A 270 -17.67 -6.46 -1.41
C GLU A 270 -17.35 -5.66 -0.14
N TRP A 271 -16.85 -6.31 0.92
CA TRP A 271 -16.37 -5.63 2.13
C TRP A 271 -15.14 -4.76 1.86
N PHE A 272 -14.16 -5.28 1.11
CA PHE A 272 -12.92 -4.58 0.79
C PHE A 272 -13.22 -3.33 -0.05
N PHE A 273 -14.05 -3.44 -1.10
CA PHE A 273 -14.48 -2.30 -1.90
C PHE A 273 -15.25 -1.27 -1.11
N ARG A 274 -16.15 -1.69 -0.20
CA ARG A 274 -16.83 -0.75 0.69
C ARG A 274 -15.81 0.02 1.56
N SER A 275 -14.87 -0.69 2.17
CA SER A 275 -13.84 -0.08 3.02
C SER A 275 -12.95 0.89 2.23
N MET A 276 -12.57 0.54 1.00
CA MET A 276 -11.72 1.40 0.17
C MET A 276 -12.46 2.60 -0.42
N PHE A 277 -13.75 2.49 -0.74
CA PHE A 277 -14.47 3.51 -1.50
C PHE A 277 -15.36 4.41 -0.65
N GLU A 278 -15.80 3.95 0.52
CA GLU A 278 -16.81 4.67 1.32
C GLU A 278 -16.21 5.28 2.60
N GLU A 279 -15.06 4.79 3.08
CA GLU A 279 -14.43 5.26 4.32
C GLU A 279 -13.47 6.46 4.08
N PRO A 280 -13.08 7.20 5.15
CA PRO A 280 -12.07 8.26 5.08
C PRO A 280 -10.71 7.78 4.57
N CYS A 281 -10.09 8.56 3.67
CA CYS A 281 -8.84 8.21 2.99
C CYS A 281 -7.84 9.37 2.80
N LEU A 282 -8.19 10.58 3.26
CA LEU A 282 -7.44 11.82 3.05
C LEU A 282 -7.30 12.18 1.57
N ALA A 283 -6.08 12.13 1.01
CA ALA A 283 -5.82 12.68 -0.32
C ALA A 283 -6.48 11.88 -1.45
N PHE A 284 -6.54 10.55 -1.33
CA PHE A 284 -7.24 9.65 -2.26
C PHE A 284 -7.27 8.22 -1.71
N ALA A 285 -8.23 7.43 -2.18
CA ALA A 285 -8.22 5.98 -2.00
C ALA A 285 -7.72 5.30 -3.27
N TYR A 286 -7.06 4.15 -3.09
CA TYR A 286 -6.48 3.41 -4.19
C TYR A 286 -6.46 1.91 -3.93
N THR A 287 -6.79 1.14 -4.96
CA THR A 287 -6.46 -0.28 -5.02
C THR A 287 -6.11 -0.68 -6.45
N GLN A 288 -5.26 -1.69 -6.61
CA GLN A 288 -5.04 -2.35 -7.88
C GLN A 288 -5.80 -3.69 -7.93
N ALA A 289 -6.48 -3.92 -9.05
CA ALA A 289 -7.09 -5.19 -9.45
C ALA A 289 -6.42 -5.72 -10.73
N GLY A 290 -6.70 -6.96 -11.13
CA GLY A 290 -5.98 -7.64 -12.23
C GLY A 290 -4.90 -8.58 -11.71
N GLN A 291 -4.32 -9.40 -12.59
CA GLN A 291 -3.44 -10.51 -12.21
C GLN A 291 -2.41 -10.81 -13.29
N GLU A 292 -1.27 -11.38 -12.90
CA GLU A 292 -0.34 -11.99 -13.87
C GLU A 292 -0.94 -13.17 -14.60
N ASN A 293 -0.59 -13.29 -15.89
CA ASN A 293 -1.03 -14.40 -16.71
C ASN A 293 -0.43 -15.76 -16.29
N SER A 294 0.68 -15.77 -15.54
CA SER A 294 1.28 -16.99 -14.96
C SER A 294 0.32 -17.77 -14.06
N PHE A 295 -0.71 -17.16 -13.48
CA PHE A 295 -1.72 -17.92 -12.71
C PHE A 295 -2.75 -18.65 -13.60
N THR A 296 -2.78 -18.36 -14.90
CA THR A 296 -3.72 -18.92 -15.89
C THR A 296 -5.18 -18.52 -15.67
N TRP A 297 -5.97 -18.52 -16.75
CA TRP A 297 -7.39 -18.15 -16.69
C TRP A 297 -8.20 -19.00 -15.72
N GLY A 298 -8.00 -20.33 -15.73
CA GLY A 298 -8.82 -21.25 -14.93
C GLY A 298 -8.78 -20.95 -13.43
N SER A 299 -7.63 -20.50 -12.91
CA SER A 299 -7.49 -20.16 -11.49
C SER A 299 -8.06 -18.77 -11.14
N MET A 300 -8.01 -17.79 -12.06
CA MET A 300 -8.45 -16.42 -11.78
C MET A 300 -9.89 -16.11 -12.22
N GLU A 301 -10.49 -16.91 -13.09
CA GLU A 301 -11.80 -16.65 -13.72
C GLU A 301 -12.88 -16.35 -12.68
N LYS A 302 -13.00 -17.18 -11.63
CA LYS A 302 -13.99 -16.98 -10.56
C LYS A 302 -13.83 -15.61 -9.89
N GLY A 303 -12.61 -15.25 -9.49
CA GLY A 303 -12.34 -13.99 -8.82
C GLY A 303 -12.60 -12.79 -9.75
N LEU A 304 -12.17 -12.86 -11.00
CA LEU A 304 -12.41 -11.78 -11.97
C LEU A 304 -13.90 -11.62 -12.30
N ASN A 305 -14.66 -12.72 -12.39
CA ASN A 305 -16.12 -12.70 -12.56
C ASN A 305 -16.87 -12.10 -11.35
N ILE A 306 -16.20 -11.93 -10.20
CA ILE A 306 -16.73 -11.17 -9.06
C ILE A 306 -16.28 -9.72 -9.15
N GLN A 307 -14.97 -9.49 -9.30
CA GLN A 307 -14.36 -8.18 -9.18
C GLN A 307 -14.75 -7.23 -10.33
N ILE A 308 -14.62 -7.67 -11.58
CA ILE A 308 -14.81 -6.83 -12.77
C ILE A 308 -16.25 -6.28 -12.86
N PRO A 309 -17.32 -7.09 -12.70
CA PRO A 309 -18.69 -6.56 -12.73
C PRO A 309 -18.99 -5.57 -11.60
N LEU A 310 -18.44 -5.82 -10.40
CA LEU A 310 -18.61 -4.91 -9.25
C LEU A 310 -17.94 -3.56 -9.51
N LEU A 311 -16.70 -3.57 -10.02
CA LEU A 311 -15.97 -2.37 -10.41
C LEU A 311 -16.71 -1.62 -11.53
N ALA A 312 -17.15 -2.32 -12.58
CA ALA A 312 -17.88 -1.73 -13.69
C ALA A 312 -19.18 -1.05 -13.26
N ASN A 313 -19.91 -1.65 -12.31
CA ASN A 313 -21.13 -1.05 -11.76
C ASN A 313 -20.83 0.26 -11.01
N ARG A 314 -19.79 0.28 -10.16
CA ARG A 314 -19.43 1.49 -9.41
C ARG A 314 -18.81 2.57 -10.28
N PHE A 315 -18.03 2.18 -11.29
CA PHE A 315 -17.48 3.08 -12.31
C PHE A 315 -18.60 3.79 -13.09
N ARG A 316 -19.60 3.04 -13.59
CA ARG A 316 -20.75 3.61 -14.31
C ARG A 316 -21.60 4.56 -13.47
N LYS A 317 -21.63 4.37 -12.14
CA LYS A 317 -22.31 5.27 -11.20
C LYS A 317 -21.49 6.51 -10.84
N GLY A 318 -20.22 6.59 -11.27
CA GLY A 318 -19.31 7.68 -10.93
C GLY A 318 -18.77 7.61 -9.49
N GLU A 319 -18.91 6.46 -8.81
CA GLU A 319 -18.46 6.27 -7.42
C GLU A 319 -16.94 6.03 -7.35
N ILE A 320 -16.34 5.54 -8.43
CA ILE A 320 -14.89 5.32 -8.57
C ILE A 320 -14.39 5.80 -9.93
N ARG A 321 -13.09 6.06 -10.02
CA ARG A 321 -12.33 6.23 -11.26
C ARG A 321 -11.60 4.93 -11.58
N VAL A 322 -11.86 4.33 -12.74
CA VAL A 322 -11.04 3.23 -13.27
C VAL A 322 -10.08 3.84 -14.28
N GLU A 323 -8.78 3.77 -14.00
CA GLU A 323 -7.75 4.48 -14.77
C GLU A 323 -6.60 3.56 -15.16
N THR A 324 -5.85 3.97 -16.19
CA THR A 324 -4.54 3.39 -16.50
C THR A 324 -3.51 3.88 -15.48
N LEU A 325 -2.37 3.19 -15.38
CA LEU A 325 -1.33 3.54 -14.44
C LEU A 325 -0.72 4.92 -14.79
N THR A 326 -0.50 5.20 -16.08
CA THR A 326 -0.02 6.53 -16.51
C THR A 326 -1.01 7.64 -16.14
N ARG A 327 -2.32 7.46 -16.38
CA ARG A 327 -3.31 8.48 -16.04
C ARG A 327 -3.33 8.78 -14.54
N SER A 328 -3.24 7.75 -13.70
CA SER A 328 -3.09 7.93 -12.25
C SER A 328 -1.80 8.68 -11.90
N GLY A 329 -0.69 8.37 -12.57
CA GLY A 329 0.60 9.01 -12.33
C GLY A 329 0.65 10.47 -12.75
N GLU A 330 0.07 10.83 -13.90
CA GLU A 330 -0.10 12.22 -14.36
C GLU A 330 -0.92 13.00 -13.34
N TRP A 331 -2.11 12.49 -13.00
CA TRP A 331 -2.97 13.10 -11.98
C TRP A 331 -2.23 13.30 -10.66
N PHE A 332 -1.49 12.29 -10.17
CA PHE A 332 -0.75 12.40 -8.92
C PHE A 332 0.31 13.51 -8.99
N ARG A 333 1.05 13.61 -10.10
CA ARG A 333 2.07 14.65 -10.33
C ARG A 333 1.51 16.06 -10.48
N GLU A 334 0.34 16.18 -11.08
CA GLU A 334 -0.36 17.47 -11.20
C GLU A 334 -0.86 17.97 -9.84
N ASN A 335 -1.28 17.05 -8.95
CA ASN A 335 -1.94 17.41 -7.70
C ASN A 335 -0.97 17.48 -6.51
N PHE A 336 0.14 16.75 -6.56
CA PHE A 336 1.02 16.60 -5.39
C PHE A 336 2.48 16.91 -5.72
N PRO A 337 3.05 17.99 -5.16
CA PRO A 337 4.47 18.33 -5.36
C PRO A 337 5.42 17.36 -4.65
N VAL A 338 4.94 16.69 -3.59
CA VAL A 338 5.59 15.69 -2.74
C VAL A 338 4.52 14.69 -2.31
N THR A 339 4.91 13.52 -1.80
CA THR A 339 3.97 12.49 -1.34
C THR A 339 2.98 13.07 -0.32
N PRO A 340 1.65 13.06 -0.60
CA PRO A 340 0.66 13.58 0.34
C PRO A 340 0.37 12.56 1.44
N PRO A 341 -0.13 12.99 2.61
CA PRO A 341 -0.68 12.06 3.57
C PRO A 341 -1.92 11.33 3.04
N THR A 342 -1.99 10.02 3.28
CA THR A 342 -3.12 9.17 2.91
C THR A 342 -3.54 8.28 4.07
N ALA A 343 -4.77 7.77 4.01
CA ALA A 343 -5.28 6.84 5.00
C ALA A 343 -6.05 5.69 4.34
N VAL A 344 -6.11 4.55 5.03
CA VAL A 344 -7.03 3.46 4.72
C VAL A 344 -7.70 3.02 5.99
N THR A 345 -9.03 3.00 5.96
CA THR A 345 -9.87 2.80 7.12
C THR A 345 -10.80 1.62 6.85
N ALA A 346 -10.98 0.73 7.84
CA ALA A 346 -12.02 -0.28 7.82
C ALA A 346 -12.66 -0.35 9.21
N LEU A 347 -13.91 0.11 9.32
CA LEU A 347 -14.65 0.15 10.59
C LEU A 347 -15.63 -1.03 10.75
N THR A 348 -15.71 -1.88 9.73
CA THR A 348 -16.47 -3.13 9.74
C THR A 348 -15.54 -4.30 9.42
N ASP A 349 -15.95 -5.51 9.78
CA ASP A 349 -15.15 -6.72 9.66
C ASP A 349 -15.94 -7.83 8.96
N TYR A 350 -15.41 -8.34 7.84
CA TYR A 350 -16.08 -9.38 7.07
C TYR A 350 -16.10 -10.75 7.76
N ARG A 351 -15.23 -10.99 8.76
CA ARG A 351 -15.19 -12.24 9.54
C ARG A 351 -16.00 -12.16 10.84
N GLU A 352 -16.74 -11.07 11.05
CA GLU A 352 -17.60 -10.89 12.23
C GLU A 352 -16.84 -10.96 13.57
N LYS A 353 -15.53 -10.64 13.59
CA LYS A 353 -14.71 -10.58 14.82
C LYS A 353 -14.66 -9.18 15.44
N ASP A 354 -15.50 -8.29 14.94
CA ASP A 354 -15.62 -6.90 15.37
C ASP A 354 -14.28 -6.13 15.33
N ARG A 355 -13.36 -6.49 14.43
CA ARG A 355 -12.10 -5.73 14.27
C ARG A 355 -12.34 -4.42 13.53
N LYS A 356 -11.59 -3.37 13.89
CA LYS A 356 -11.51 -2.11 13.13
C LYS A 356 -10.07 -1.68 12.97
N THR A 357 -9.76 -0.95 11.91
CA THR A 357 -8.40 -0.47 11.71
C THR A 357 -8.34 0.87 10.98
N VAL A 358 -7.28 1.62 11.29
CA VAL A 358 -6.91 2.86 10.61
C VAL A 358 -5.42 2.80 10.29
N TRP A 359 -5.09 2.77 9.01
CA TRP A 359 -3.76 3.03 8.49
C TRP A 359 -3.61 4.49 8.15
N TYR A 360 -2.49 5.10 8.54
CA TYR A 360 -2.10 6.44 8.13
C TYR A 360 -0.69 6.40 7.56
N ASN A 361 -0.50 7.04 6.42
CA ASN A 361 0.80 7.17 5.78
C ASN A 361 1.11 8.64 5.51
N SER A 362 2.37 8.99 5.65
CA SER A 362 2.95 10.27 5.24
C SER A 362 4.34 10.00 4.66
N ARG A 363 5.01 11.04 4.15
CA ARG A 363 6.41 10.92 3.72
C ARG A 363 7.42 10.78 4.86
N TYR A 364 7.00 10.91 6.14
CA TYR A 364 7.88 10.80 7.30
C TYR A 364 7.64 9.53 8.13
N TYR A 365 6.43 9.00 8.12
CA TYR A 365 6.12 7.76 8.84
C TYR A 365 4.81 7.13 8.35
N ARG A 366 4.62 5.86 8.69
CA ARG A 366 3.32 5.19 8.67
C ARG A 366 2.94 4.76 10.09
N THR A 367 1.65 4.53 10.31
CA THR A 367 1.18 3.85 11.52
C THR A 367 -0.10 3.07 11.27
N ASN A 368 -0.30 2.01 12.05
CA ASN A 368 -1.56 1.28 12.13
C ASN A 368 -2.15 1.26 13.54
N LEU A 369 -3.43 1.62 13.59
CA LEU A 369 -4.29 1.48 14.76
C LEU A 369 -5.20 0.26 14.53
N LEU A 370 -5.24 -0.68 15.48
CA LEU A 370 -6.12 -1.84 15.46
C LEU A 370 -6.99 -1.84 16.73
N TRP A 371 -8.30 -1.98 16.53
CA TRP A 371 -9.23 -2.32 17.61
C TRP A 371 -9.63 -3.78 17.49
N GLU A 372 -9.45 -4.52 18.58
CA GLU A 372 -9.86 -5.92 18.72
C GLU A 372 -10.35 -6.18 20.14
N GLY A 373 -11.50 -6.84 20.29
CA GLY A 373 -12.05 -7.20 21.60
C GLY A 373 -12.32 -6.00 22.51
N GLY A 374 -12.58 -4.82 21.92
CA GLY A 374 -12.77 -3.57 22.65
C GLY A 374 -11.48 -2.84 23.02
N ALA A 375 -10.29 -3.37 22.77
CA ALA A 375 -9.01 -2.74 23.10
C ALA A 375 -8.35 -2.10 21.87
N LEU A 376 -7.60 -1.01 22.06
CA LEU A 376 -6.76 -0.36 21.04
C LEU A 376 -5.30 -0.80 21.16
N CYS A 377 -4.74 -1.29 20.06
CA CYS A 377 -3.31 -1.52 19.87
C CYS A 377 -2.78 -0.69 18.69
N ILE A 378 -1.74 0.11 18.92
CA ILE A 378 -0.91 0.65 17.85
C ILE A 378 0.10 -0.45 17.51
N ARG A 379 -0.18 -1.22 16.45
CA ARG A 379 0.62 -2.42 16.10
C ARG A 379 1.72 -2.16 15.08
N ASP A 380 1.72 -0.99 14.45
CA ASP A 380 2.75 -0.59 13.47
C ASP A 380 3.04 0.91 13.60
N ILE A 381 4.32 1.24 13.66
CA ILE A 381 4.88 2.57 13.41
C ILE A 381 6.25 2.37 12.75
N HIS A 382 6.38 2.81 11.50
CA HIS A 382 7.68 2.88 10.83
C HIS A 382 7.97 4.31 10.38
N MET A 383 9.19 4.76 10.63
CA MET A 383 9.71 6.04 10.17
C MET A 383 10.34 5.92 8.79
N PHE A 384 10.36 7.05 8.08
CA PHE A 384 10.96 7.20 6.77
C PHE A 384 12.03 8.29 6.78
N ASP A 385 13.23 7.94 6.32
CA ASP A 385 14.33 8.87 6.15
C ASP A 385 14.92 8.72 4.75
N GLN A 386 14.75 9.75 3.92
CA GLN A 386 15.19 9.72 2.52
C GLN A 386 16.71 9.53 2.37
N ARG A 387 17.49 9.74 3.43
CA ARG A 387 18.96 9.57 3.45
C ARG A 387 19.38 8.11 3.63
N MET A 388 18.48 7.22 4.04
CA MET A 388 18.77 5.81 4.18
C MET A 388 18.91 5.16 2.80
N GLU A 389 20.16 5.01 2.36
CA GLU A 389 20.51 4.33 1.11
C GLU A 389 20.13 2.84 1.16
N SER A 390 19.61 2.31 0.05
CA SER A 390 19.33 0.89 -0.09
C SER A 390 20.60 0.06 -0.25
N ASP A 391 20.61 -1.15 0.32
CA ASP A 391 21.70 -2.15 0.17
C ASP A 391 22.04 -2.45 -1.31
N TYR A 392 21.09 -2.21 -2.22
CA TYR A 392 21.20 -2.51 -3.64
C TYR A 392 21.51 -1.27 -4.50
N TYR A 393 21.67 -0.08 -3.92
CA TYR A 393 21.83 1.16 -4.70
C TYR A 393 23.16 1.20 -5.47
N ARG A 394 24.27 0.82 -4.81
CA ARG A 394 25.63 0.93 -5.38
C ARG A 394 26.19 -0.36 -5.96
N LYS A 395 25.57 -1.50 -5.64
CA LYS A 395 26.10 -2.83 -5.95
C LYS A 395 24.98 -3.82 -6.26
N ALA A 396 25.36 -4.90 -6.94
CA ALA A 396 24.50 -6.05 -7.12
C ALA A 396 24.32 -6.80 -5.80
N GLY A 397 23.12 -7.30 -5.56
CA GLY A 397 22.86 -8.38 -4.61
C GLY A 397 23.40 -9.70 -5.17
N THR A 398 23.81 -10.59 -4.29
CA THR A 398 24.43 -11.89 -4.63
C THR A 398 23.67 -13.06 -4.04
N THR A 399 22.46 -12.82 -3.56
CA THR A 399 21.61 -13.80 -2.88
C THR A 399 20.32 -13.96 -3.66
N ASN A 400 19.75 -15.16 -3.64
CA ASN A 400 18.42 -15.43 -4.21
C ASN A 400 17.29 -14.65 -3.52
N GLN A 401 17.58 -13.99 -2.40
CA GLN A 401 16.66 -13.14 -1.67
C GLN A 401 17.01 -11.65 -1.77
N CYS A 402 15.98 -10.80 -1.70
CA CYS A 402 16.17 -9.36 -1.44
C CYS A 402 15.33 -8.85 -0.27
N VAL A 403 15.88 -7.91 0.49
CA VAL A 403 15.28 -7.42 1.74
C VAL A 403 15.29 -5.90 1.77
N TYR A 404 14.11 -5.31 1.63
CA TYR A 404 13.85 -3.90 1.82
C TYR A 404 13.13 -3.69 3.15
N THR A 405 13.73 -2.85 3.99
CA THR A 405 13.19 -2.49 5.31
C THR A 405 13.29 -1.00 5.53
N THR A 406 12.41 -0.45 6.36
CA THR A 406 12.46 0.94 6.83
C THR A 406 12.90 0.99 8.31
N LEU A 407 12.50 2.04 9.05
CA LEU A 407 12.99 2.35 10.39
C LEU A 407 11.89 2.08 11.44
N PRO A 408 11.84 0.90 12.07
CA PRO A 408 10.73 0.54 12.96
C PRO A 408 10.76 1.31 14.29
N VAL A 409 9.60 1.78 14.73
CA VAL A 409 9.35 2.31 16.09
C VAL A 409 8.40 1.40 16.84
N VAL A 410 7.42 0.82 16.13
CA VAL A 410 6.60 -0.30 16.58
C VAL A 410 6.48 -1.28 15.42
N ASP A 411 6.95 -2.50 15.58
CA ASP A 411 6.82 -3.57 14.57
C ASP A 411 6.14 -4.78 15.19
N GLY A 412 4.80 -4.70 15.29
CA GLY A 412 3.96 -5.74 15.85
C GLY A 412 4.04 -7.07 15.10
N CYS A 413 4.53 -7.12 13.85
CA CYS A 413 4.70 -8.40 13.15
C CYS A 413 6.04 -9.04 13.49
N MET A 414 7.14 -8.30 13.33
CA MET A 414 8.50 -8.83 13.49
C MET A 414 8.92 -9.00 14.95
N TRP A 415 8.25 -8.34 15.89
CA TRP A 415 8.55 -8.43 17.32
C TRP A 415 7.62 -9.39 18.08
N SER A 416 6.81 -10.16 17.35
CA SER A 416 5.83 -11.09 17.91
C SER A 416 6.23 -12.57 17.74
N THR A 417 5.66 -13.42 18.59
CA THR A 417 5.49 -14.85 18.31
C THR A 417 4.02 -15.15 18.07
N ARG A 418 3.69 -16.43 17.82
CA ARG A 418 2.29 -16.87 17.70
C ARG A 418 1.50 -16.66 18.99
N GLU A 419 2.17 -16.75 20.14
CA GLU A 419 1.57 -16.69 21.48
C GLU A 419 1.61 -15.28 22.07
N LYS A 420 2.59 -14.46 21.67
CA LYS A 420 2.81 -13.13 22.24
C LYS A 420 2.92 -12.09 21.14
N LEU A 421 1.88 -11.27 21.04
CA LEU A 421 1.82 -10.17 20.08
C LEU A 421 2.44 -8.90 20.68
N ALA A 422 3.41 -8.34 19.99
CA ALA A 422 3.98 -7.03 20.25
C ALA A 422 3.03 -5.90 19.83
N GLY A 423 3.18 -4.75 20.48
CA GLY A 423 2.40 -3.57 20.14
C GLY A 423 2.35 -2.55 21.27
N LEU A 424 2.04 -1.32 20.91
CA LEU A 424 1.92 -0.19 21.82
C LEU A 424 0.45 -0.04 22.24
N ARG A 425 0.16 -0.38 23.50
CA ARG A 425 -1.21 -0.51 24.03
C ARG A 425 -1.57 0.64 24.95
N VAL A 426 -2.84 1.00 24.95
CA VAL A 426 -3.37 1.98 25.91
C VAL A 426 -3.61 1.26 27.24
N MET A 427 -2.80 1.58 28.25
CA MET A 427 -2.95 1.07 29.61
C MET A 427 -3.64 2.12 30.47
N ARG A 428 -4.50 1.68 31.38
CA ARG A 428 -5.24 2.53 32.31
C ARG A 428 -5.19 1.96 33.72
N ARG A 429 -5.07 2.85 34.71
CA ARG A 429 -5.15 2.48 36.12
C ARG A 429 -6.58 2.10 36.49
N THR A 430 -6.75 0.93 37.09
CA THR A 430 -8.04 0.42 37.60
C THR A 430 -8.29 0.90 39.04
N ALA A 431 -9.50 0.68 39.54
CA ALA A 431 -9.90 1.13 40.88
C ALA A 431 -9.09 0.48 42.01
N ASP A 432 -8.57 -0.72 41.79
CA ASP A 432 -7.68 -1.44 42.71
C ASP A 432 -6.20 -0.96 42.64
N GLY A 433 -5.91 0.02 41.78
CA GLY A 433 -4.58 0.58 41.59
C GLY A 433 -3.71 -0.15 40.57
N SER A 434 -4.13 -1.31 40.04
CA SER A 434 -3.39 -2.05 39.00
C SER A 434 -3.52 -1.38 37.61
N LEU A 435 -2.75 -1.86 36.63
CA LEU A 435 -2.82 -1.38 35.24
C LEU A 435 -3.42 -2.47 34.35
N ALA A 436 -4.40 -2.09 33.53
CA ALA A 436 -5.04 -2.96 32.57
C ALA A 436 -5.18 -2.26 31.22
N GLN A 437 -5.35 -3.03 30.13
CA GLN A 437 -5.65 -2.44 28.82
C GLN A 437 -6.99 -1.71 28.88
N ALA A 438 -7.00 -0.47 28.38
CA ALA A 438 -8.23 0.29 28.23
C ALA A 438 -9.18 -0.42 27.26
N GLN A 439 -10.48 -0.34 27.58
CA GLN A 439 -11.55 -0.87 26.74
C GLN A 439 -12.44 0.27 26.25
N GLY A 440 -13.15 0.04 25.15
CA GLY A 440 -14.01 1.03 24.54
C GLY A 440 -14.85 0.49 23.40
N GLY A 441 -15.60 1.39 22.76
CA GLY A 441 -16.49 1.08 21.64
C GLY A 441 -15.86 1.31 20.26
N THR A 442 -16.71 1.43 19.24
CA THR A 442 -16.30 1.70 17.86
C THR A 442 -15.71 3.11 17.72
N PRO A 443 -14.52 3.26 17.13
CA PRO A 443 -13.94 4.58 16.88
C PRO A 443 -14.68 5.31 15.75
N ALA A 444 -14.71 6.64 15.83
CA ALA A 444 -15.08 7.52 14.72
C ALA A 444 -13.82 8.10 14.07
N VAL A 445 -13.82 8.23 12.74
CA VAL A 445 -12.70 8.76 11.97
C VAL A 445 -13.16 9.97 11.19
N THR A 446 -12.42 11.08 11.27
CA THR A 446 -12.78 12.34 10.63
C THR A 446 -11.56 13.03 10.03
N GLU A 447 -11.67 13.45 8.78
CA GLU A 447 -10.66 14.25 8.10
C GLU A 447 -10.76 15.72 8.57
N LYS A 448 -9.65 16.30 9.03
CA LYS A 448 -9.61 17.70 9.54
C LYS A 448 -8.95 18.68 8.57
N GLY A 449 -8.73 18.26 7.32
CA GLY A 449 -8.01 19.01 6.29
C GLY A 449 -6.48 19.00 6.48
N LYS A 450 -5.73 19.45 5.46
CA LYS A 450 -4.25 19.51 5.46
C LYS A 450 -3.57 18.18 5.83
N GLY A 451 -4.12 17.06 5.35
CA GLY A 451 -3.57 15.72 5.61
C GLY A 451 -3.67 15.26 7.07
N LYS A 452 -4.55 15.88 7.88
CA LYS A 452 -4.79 15.48 9.28
C LYS A 452 -6.00 14.56 9.40
N LEU A 453 -5.82 13.46 10.11
CA LEU A 453 -6.88 12.51 10.43
C LEU A 453 -7.09 12.51 11.95
N LEU A 454 -8.32 12.78 12.38
CA LEU A 454 -8.72 12.64 13.78
C LEU A 454 -9.43 11.30 13.95
N VAL A 455 -8.96 10.52 14.92
CA VAL A 455 -9.65 9.33 15.42
C VAL A 455 -10.17 9.63 16.82
N GLU A 456 -11.43 9.29 17.06
CA GLU A 456 -12.13 9.50 18.31
C GLU A 456 -12.65 8.15 18.82
N TRP A 457 -12.07 7.65 19.91
CA TRP A 457 -12.41 6.35 20.48
C TRP A 457 -13.12 6.51 21.83
N PRO A 458 -14.41 6.17 21.93
CA PRO A 458 -15.13 6.21 23.20
C PRO A 458 -14.64 5.09 24.12
N MET A 459 -14.17 5.45 25.31
CA MET A 459 -13.72 4.51 26.34
C MET A 459 -14.89 4.07 27.22
N ASP A 460 -14.78 2.89 27.81
CA ASP A 460 -15.78 2.30 28.72
C ASP A 460 -15.96 3.09 30.05
N ASP A 461 -15.03 3.97 30.40
CA ASP A 461 -15.11 4.87 31.55
C ASP A 461 -15.85 6.19 31.25
N GLY A 462 -16.46 6.29 30.07
CA GLY A 462 -17.22 7.46 29.61
C GLY A 462 -16.35 8.61 29.08
N ARG A 463 -15.01 8.51 29.14
CA ARG A 463 -14.11 9.45 28.47
C ARG A 463 -13.94 9.07 27.00
N LYS A 464 -13.25 9.94 26.27
CA LYS A 464 -12.94 9.75 24.86
C LYS A 464 -11.45 9.90 24.66
N LEU A 465 -10.79 8.89 24.11
CA LEU A 465 -9.43 9.00 23.63
C LEU A 465 -9.44 9.58 22.22
N THR A 466 -8.57 10.55 21.96
CA THR A 466 -8.41 11.17 20.65
C THR A 466 -7.01 10.92 20.13
N ILE A 467 -6.89 10.58 18.84
CA ILE A 467 -5.62 10.44 18.13
C ILE A 467 -5.67 11.36 16.92
N LEU A 468 -4.86 12.41 16.94
CA LEU A 468 -4.68 13.30 15.80
C LEU A 468 -3.40 12.88 15.07
N LEU A 469 -3.57 12.29 13.89
CA LEU A 469 -2.50 11.92 12.97
C LEU A 469 -2.23 13.09 12.02
N SER A 470 -0.97 13.41 11.82
CA SER A 470 -0.52 14.52 10.99
C SER A 470 0.81 14.17 10.31
N GLU A 471 1.19 14.91 9.28
CA GLU A 471 2.33 14.54 8.44
C GLU A 471 3.63 14.27 9.22
N GLU A 472 3.93 15.04 10.28
CA GLU A 472 5.19 14.93 11.02
C GLU A 472 5.08 14.10 12.32
N GLY A 473 3.88 13.64 12.70
CA GLY A 473 3.70 13.05 14.02
C GLY A 473 2.25 12.78 14.41
N MET A 474 2.11 12.16 15.59
CA MET A 474 0.82 11.82 16.16
C MET A 474 0.66 12.41 17.56
N GLU A 475 -0.56 12.79 17.89
CA GLU A 475 -0.94 13.30 19.18
C GLU A 475 -2.06 12.45 19.76
N ILE A 476 -1.89 11.97 20.99
CA ILE A 476 -2.82 11.10 21.69
C ILE A 476 -3.25 11.82 22.96
N ALA A 477 -4.54 12.00 23.16
CA ALA A 477 -5.06 12.71 24.32
C ALA A 477 -6.35 12.09 24.86
N VAL A 478 -6.45 12.05 26.18
CA VAL A 478 -7.70 11.73 26.91
C VAL A 478 -8.06 12.98 27.73
N PRO A 479 -8.89 13.89 27.21
CA PRO A 479 -9.30 15.08 27.93
C PRO A 479 -10.21 14.73 29.11
N GLY A 480 -10.19 15.58 30.14
CA GLY A 480 -11.02 15.43 31.34
C GLY A 480 -10.29 14.77 32.52
N LYS A 481 -10.91 14.83 33.70
CA LYS A 481 -10.43 14.14 34.90
C LYS A 481 -10.84 12.67 34.83
N GLY A 482 -9.96 11.77 35.24
CA GLY A 482 -10.24 10.34 35.31
C GLY A 482 -8.99 9.54 35.69
N PRO A 483 -9.04 8.20 35.64
CA PRO A 483 -7.90 7.37 35.94
C PRO A 483 -6.68 7.68 35.06
N ASP A 484 -5.50 7.52 35.63
CA ASP A 484 -4.23 7.61 34.90
C ASP A 484 -4.23 6.66 33.71
N TRP A 485 -3.62 7.09 32.62
CA TRP A 485 -3.42 6.28 31.42
C TRP A 485 -2.01 6.49 30.89
N MET A 486 -1.53 5.52 30.12
CA MET A 486 -0.21 5.55 29.48
C MET A 486 -0.24 4.67 28.23
N LEU A 487 0.81 4.78 27.41
CA LEU A 487 1.04 3.82 26.33
C LEU A 487 2.21 2.93 26.70
N GLU A 488 2.05 1.62 26.56
CA GLU A 488 3.09 0.66 26.87
C GLU A 488 3.40 -0.19 25.65
N LEU A 489 4.66 -0.17 25.21
CA LEU A 489 5.16 -1.08 24.19
C LEU A 489 5.61 -2.36 24.87
N THR A 490 5.03 -3.49 24.47
CA THR A 490 5.59 -4.81 24.78
C THR A 490 6.05 -5.51 23.50
N ALA A 491 7.04 -6.39 23.64
CA ALA A 491 7.54 -7.25 22.57
C ALA A 491 7.72 -8.69 23.07
N ALA A 492 7.72 -9.65 22.16
CA ALA A 492 7.97 -11.03 22.52
C ALA A 492 9.41 -11.22 23.05
N PRO A 493 9.62 -12.13 24.01
CA PRO A 493 10.95 -12.41 24.53
C PRO A 493 11.94 -12.77 23.41
N GLY A 494 13.11 -12.11 23.41
CA GLY A 494 14.16 -12.34 22.42
C GLY A 494 13.96 -11.63 21.08
N ALA A 495 12.93 -10.80 20.91
CA ALA A 495 12.75 -9.96 19.74
C ALA A 495 14.00 -9.06 19.51
N ALA A 496 14.46 -8.99 18.26
CA ALA A 496 15.55 -8.09 17.87
C ALA A 496 15.01 -6.67 17.72
N LEU A 497 15.22 -5.84 18.76
CA LEU A 497 14.76 -4.46 18.80
C LEU A 497 15.87 -3.49 18.37
N PRO A 498 15.53 -2.38 17.69
CA PRO A 498 16.52 -1.45 17.16
C PRO A 498 17.01 -0.43 18.20
N PHE A 499 16.41 -0.38 19.39
CA PHE A 499 16.63 0.69 20.37
C PHE A 499 18.01 0.60 21.01
N THR A 500 18.70 1.74 21.07
CA THR A 500 20.06 1.87 21.61
C THR A 500 20.14 2.76 22.84
N ALA A 501 19.23 3.72 23.00
CA ALA A 501 19.16 4.55 24.20
C ALA A 501 17.75 5.09 24.46
N PHE A 502 17.40 5.20 25.74
CA PHE A 502 16.14 5.75 26.23
C PHE A 502 16.41 7.02 27.03
N GLY A 503 15.97 8.15 26.52
CA GLY A 503 15.95 9.43 27.24
C GLY A 503 14.52 9.82 27.58
N ALA A 504 14.36 10.73 28.56
CA ALA A 504 13.04 11.15 29.06
C ALA A 504 12.08 11.70 27.98
N ARG A 505 12.60 12.13 26.82
CA ARG A 505 11.82 12.66 25.70
C ARG A 505 12.27 12.17 24.32
N ARG A 506 13.20 11.22 24.24
CA ARG A 506 13.75 10.73 22.97
C ARG A 506 14.16 9.28 23.10
N ILE A 507 13.86 8.48 22.08
CA ILE A 507 14.41 7.12 21.95
C ILE A 507 15.31 7.09 20.71
N ALA A 508 16.55 6.67 20.89
CA ALA A 508 17.50 6.46 19.80
C ALA A 508 17.51 5.00 19.38
N ALA A 509 17.69 4.76 18.08
CA ALA A 509 17.65 3.44 17.47
C ALA A 509 18.63 3.33 16.29
N VAL A 510 18.98 2.10 15.93
CA VAL A 510 19.84 1.79 14.79
C VAL A 510 19.23 0.64 13.99
N GLN A 511 19.05 0.84 12.69
CA GLN A 511 18.61 -0.20 11.76
C GLN A 511 19.63 -0.33 10.64
N LYS A 512 20.21 -1.53 10.46
CA LYS A 512 21.27 -1.78 9.45
C LYS A 512 22.40 -0.74 9.47
N GLY A 513 22.82 -0.31 10.66
CA GLY A 513 23.86 0.71 10.84
C GLY A 513 23.40 2.16 10.61
N PHE A 514 22.15 2.40 10.18
CA PHE A 514 21.56 3.73 10.06
C PHE A 514 20.94 4.15 11.39
N ALA A 515 21.45 5.24 11.97
CA ALA A 515 20.94 5.79 13.23
C ALA A 515 19.71 6.68 13.00
N TYR A 516 18.69 6.51 13.83
CA TYR A 516 17.46 7.30 13.82
C TYR A 516 16.91 7.45 15.24
N ALA A 517 15.91 8.30 15.40
CA ALA A 517 15.26 8.53 16.68
C ALA A 517 13.88 9.17 16.48
N PHE A 518 13.04 9.05 17.49
CA PHE A 518 11.79 9.80 17.58
C PHE A 518 11.69 10.53 18.92
N ASP A 519 10.93 11.62 18.93
CA ASP A 519 10.81 12.49 20.09
C ASP A 519 9.40 12.47 20.68
N CYS A 520 9.32 12.39 22.01
CA CYS A 520 8.12 12.64 22.81
C CYS A 520 8.12 14.11 23.23
N THR A 521 7.50 14.95 22.41
CA THR A 521 7.46 16.42 22.59
C THR A 521 6.50 16.86 23.70
N LYS A 522 5.53 16.01 24.04
CA LYS A 522 4.66 16.14 25.22
C LYS A 522 4.48 14.77 25.86
N GLY A 523 4.62 14.72 27.18
CA GLY A 523 4.73 13.47 27.93
C GLY A 523 6.19 13.17 28.29
N THR A 524 6.42 11.98 28.84
CA THR A 524 7.74 11.45 29.17
C THR A 524 7.86 9.99 28.78
N ILE A 525 9.07 9.57 28.44
CA ILE A 525 9.43 8.17 28.21
C ILE A 525 10.07 7.62 29.47
N ALA A 526 9.71 6.40 29.83
CA ALA A 526 10.34 5.63 30.88
C ALA A 526 10.43 4.15 30.47
N THR A 527 11.20 3.36 31.22
CA THR A 527 11.35 1.91 31.05
C THR A 527 10.79 1.17 32.26
N ASP A 528 9.75 1.75 32.88
CA ASP A 528 9.09 1.31 34.12
C ASP A 528 7.78 0.57 33.84
N GLY A 529 7.81 -0.34 32.87
CA GLY A 529 6.63 -1.07 32.42
C GLY A 529 6.04 -2.05 33.44
N THR A 530 4.89 -2.58 33.08
CA THR A 530 4.07 -3.51 33.88
C THR A 530 4.60 -4.93 33.90
N SER A 531 5.55 -5.26 33.02
CA SER A 531 6.05 -6.63 32.83
C SER A 531 7.51 -6.68 32.40
N ALA A 532 8.11 -7.87 32.43
CA ALA A 532 9.44 -8.11 31.88
C ALA A 532 9.50 -7.99 30.34
N GLU A 533 8.35 -7.97 29.66
CA GLU A 533 8.21 -7.83 28.21
C GLU A 533 8.09 -6.37 27.77
N SER A 534 7.98 -5.47 28.74
CA SER A 534 7.81 -4.04 28.51
C SER A 534 9.12 -3.42 28.06
N ILE A 535 9.06 -2.69 26.95
CA ILE A 535 10.23 -2.06 26.32
C ILE A 535 10.33 -0.60 26.74
N PHE A 536 9.25 0.15 26.59
CA PHE A 536 9.13 1.51 27.10
C PHE A 536 7.67 1.87 27.37
N VAL A 537 7.50 2.88 28.22
CA VAL A 537 6.21 3.47 28.59
C VAL A 537 6.22 4.95 28.22
N LEU A 538 5.15 5.42 27.60
CA LEU A 538 4.89 6.83 27.35
C LEU A 538 3.84 7.32 28.35
N HIS A 539 4.28 8.18 29.26
CA HIS A 539 3.42 8.82 30.25
C HIS A 539 2.90 10.16 29.72
N PRO A 540 1.59 10.44 29.80
CA PRO A 540 1.02 11.69 29.35
C PRO A 540 1.41 12.86 30.23
N SER A 541 1.58 14.04 29.63
CA SER A 541 1.68 15.31 30.35
C SER A 541 0.42 16.11 30.10
N ASN A 542 -0.30 16.48 31.16
CA ASN A 542 -1.61 17.14 31.09
C ASN A 542 -2.61 16.38 30.20
N GLY A 543 -2.66 15.04 30.36
CA GLY A 543 -3.58 14.17 29.63
C GLY A 543 -3.24 13.97 28.15
N LYS A 544 -2.00 14.25 27.73
CA LYS A 544 -1.58 14.26 26.33
C LYS A 544 -0.17 13.70 26.11
N ILE A 545 -0.01 12.93 25.04
CA ILE A 545 1.26 12.45 24.48
C ILE A 545 1.39 13.01 23.06
N SER A 546 2.57 13.47 22.68
CA SER A 546 2.82 13.95 21.31
C SER A 546 4.16 13.40 20.79
N LEU A 547 4.09 12.55 19.78
CA LEU A 547 5.23 11.90 19.16
C LEU A 547 5.56 12.60 17.83
N LYS A 548 6.86 12.84 17.58
CA LYS A 548 7.37 13.43 16.36
C LYS A 548 8.33 12.45 15.66
N PHE A 549 8.14 12.28 14.36
CA PHE A 549 8.86 11.32 13.51
C PHE A 549 9.64 11.98 12.37
N LYS A 550 9.87 13.29 12.44
CA LYS A 550 10.60 14.07 11.44
C LYS A 550 11.89 14.62 12.01
#